data_AF-A0A3R7IKN5-F1
#
_entry.id   AF-A0A3R7IKN5-F1
#
_cell.length_a   1.000
_cell.length_b   1.000
_cell.length_c   1.000
_cell.angle_alpha   90.00
_cell.angle_beta   90.00
_cell.angle_gamma   90.00
#
_symmetry.space_group_name_H-M   'P 1'
#
loop_
_entity.id
_entity.type
_entity.pdbx_description
1 polymer ?
#
loop_
_entity_poly.entity_id
_entity_poly.type
_entity_poly.pdbx_seq_one_letter_code
_entity_poly.pdbx_strand_id
1 'polypeptide(L)'
;MHRLLVLGDQDDAYATNNLQRGGKNTAASDHAWAVTRALAAGAVRAGWTRASFLQVLLDGPYKAGQPARSLQHRRGYDRAAAWLHRAWEGAQQHVQSTDPITTRQDFHAALAAFRTRIERTPWKGSAGKTDLRNLCARMEICARAGSWDHTVSERDLAERMGCSRTTAHTSNQRLLQAKLLRQLDHGSPTEGARWMLISHRSSTGTTSHHRSTPQGPKAGGAMSGPVTRHPTTDPDINSRTAARMMHLDAFAHHGLGGSGLTILAALAERDGQTTAELQGSASISRSTAYRQLGKLKTLGLIHREGELYHLSPNALEGHGTQTPDCADPVAGWPDTAERLSTAGTGEQRRRRHEAQRIHWHHEQARIAQRRHAARQGASPHPAIAHPKYLRADGCAIDPTTGEVIAGLRVASDSCWIWDTER
;
A
#
# COMPACT_ATOMS: atom_id res chain seq x y z
N MET A 1 8.87 21.85 -0.48
CA MET A 1 9.70 22.51 0.55
C MET A 1 9.14 23.85 0.98
N HIS A 2 9.02 24.85 0.09
CA HIS A 2 8.54 26.21 0.45
C HIS A 2 7.19 26.22 1.19
N ARG A 3 6.19 25.49 0.68
CA ARG A 3 4.88 25.35 1.34
C ARG A 3 4.99 24.80 2.78
N LEU A 4 5.79 23.75 2.98
CA LEU A 4 6.02 23.13 4.29
C LEU A 4 6.76 24.07 5.25
N LEU A 5 7.72 24.86 4.74
CA LEU A 5 8.44 25.85 5.54
C LEU A 5 7.48 26.95 6.05
N VAL A 6 6.70 27.55 5.13
CA VAL A 6 5.84 28.70 5.41
C VAL A 6 4.58 28.30 6.18
N LEU A 7 3.83 27.33 5.67
CA LEU A 7 2.50 26.96 6.20
C LEU A 7 2.54 25.84 7.24
N GLY A 8 3.69 25.19 7.40
CA GLY A 8 3.82 23.95 8.17
C GLY A 8 3.13 22.76 7.50
N ASP A 9 2.97 21.67 8.24
CA ASP A 9 2.22 20.49 7.81
C ASP A 9 0.72 20.73 8.02
N GLN A 10 0.03 21.27 7.01
CA GLN A 10 -1.41 21.55 7.09
C GLN A 10 -2.27 20.29 6.86
N ASP A 11 -1.70 19.31 6.16
CA ASP A 11 -2.42 18.11 5.72
C ASP A 11 -2.11 16.90 6.63
N ASP A 12 -1.45 17.14 7.77
CA ASP A 12 -0.99 16.11 8.73
C ASP A 12 -0.19 14.95 8.07
N ALA A 13 0.51 15.24 6.97
CA ALA A 13 1.24 14.24 6.19
C ALA A 13 2.40 13.58 6.97
N TYR A 14 2.88 14.25 8.03
CA TYR A 14 3.95 13.79 8.91
C TYR A 14 3.46 13.40 10.31
N ALA A 15 2.14 13.41 10.55
CA ALA A 15 1.59 12.87 11.79
C ALA A 15 1.81 11.35 11.86
N THR A 16 2.37 10.87 12.96
CA THR A 16 2.51 9.43 13.23
C THR A 16 1.22 8.93 13.88
N ASN A 17 0.49 8.03 13.21
CA ASN A 17 -0.70 7.37 13.75
C ASN A 17 -0.40 6.38 14.92
N ASN A 18 0.82 6.35 15.43
CA ASN A 18 1.17 5.54 16.60
C ASN A 18 0.66 6.23 17.87
N LEU A 19 -0.62 6.07 18.17
CA LEU A 19 -1.16 6.18 19.52
C LEU A 19 -0.70 4.98 20.36
N GLN A 20 0.62 4.73 20.43
CA GLN A 20 1.16 3.84 21.45
C GLN A 20 1.16 4.61 22.77
N ARG A 21 0.22 4.22 23.65
CA ARG A 21 0.23 4.33 25.12
C ARG A 21 1.42 5.13 25.70
N GLY A 22 1.31 6.46 25.70
CA GLY A 22 2.35 7.31 26.29
C GLY A 22 2.20 8.80 25.96
N GLY A 23 1.22 9.47 26.57
CA GLY A 23 1.14 10.94 26.69
C GLY A 23 0.95 11.76 25.40
N LYS A 24 0.00 12.70 25.39
CA LYS A 24 -0.25 13.65 24.28
C LYS A 24 0.99 14.42 23.79
N ASN A 25 2.05 14.50 24.62
CA ASN A 25 3.28 15.24 24.32
C ASN A 25 4.25 14.51 23.38
N THR A 26 4.18 13.17 23.27
CA THR A 26 5.10 12.39 22.41
C THR A 26 4.72 12.52 20.94
N ALA A 27 3.43 12.39 20.61
CA ALA A 27 2.93 12.52 19.23
C ALA A 27 3.24 13.89 18.60
N ALA A 28 3.07 14.99 19.36
CA ALA A 28 3.40 16.33 18.88
C ALA A 28 4.91 16.54 18.67
N SER A 29 5.74 15.99 19.57
CA SER A 29 7.19 16.02 19.43
C SER A 29 7.68 15.18 18.25
N ASP A 30 7.09 14.01 18.01
CA ASP A 30 7.41 13.12 16.91
C ASP A 30 7.03 13.73 15.56
N HIS A 31 5.84 14.33 15.47
CA HIS A 31 5.41 15.10 14.30
C HIS A 31 6.36 16.27 14.03
N ALA A 32 6.68 17.08 15.04
CA ALA A 32 7.61 18.20 14.90
C ALA A 32 9.00 17.75 14.40
N TRP A 33 9.49 16.62 14.90
CA TRP A 33 10.73 16.01 14.44
C TRP A 33 10.64 15.52 13.00
N ALA A 34 9.55 14.87 12.61
CA ALA A 34 9.32 14.38 11.25
C ALA A 34 9.27 15.54 10.23
N VAL A 35 8.53 16.61 10.53
CA VAL A 35 8.47 17.84 9.71
C VAL A 35 9.86 18.47 9.56
N THR A 36 10.61 18.58 10.66
CA THR A 36 11.96 19.18 10.65
C THR A 36 12.92 18.36 9.80
N ARG A 37 12.89 17.03 9.89
CA ARG A 37 13.71 16.15 9.04
C ARG A 37 13.33 16.23 7.57
N ALA A 38 12.04 16.30 7.25
CA ALA A 38 11.57 16.47 5.88
C ALA A 38 12.02 17.80 5.28
N LEU A 39 11.95 18.87 6.07
CA LEU A 39 12.44 20.18 5.66
C LEU A 39 13.96 20.19 5.49
N ALA A 40 14.71 19.58 6.40
CA ALA A 40 16.16 19.44 6.28
C ALA A 40 16.56 18.69 5.01
N ALA A 41 15.87 17.59 4.67
CA ALA A 41 16.09 16.85 3.43
C ALA A 41 15.80 17.69 2.19
N GLY A 42 14.71 18.47 2.21
CA GLY A 42 14.40 19.43 1.14
C GLY A 42 15.47 20.51 0.98
N ALA A 43 15.95 21.07 2.09
CA ALA A 43 16.97 22.12 2.11
C ALA A 43 18.31 21.61 1.58
N VAL A 44 18.75 20.41 1.99
CA VAL A 44 19.96 19.76 1.45
C VAL A 44 19.84 19.55 -0.06
N ARG A 45 18.69 19.06 -0.57
CA ARG A 45 18.46 18.89 -2.01
C ARG A 45 18.43 20.21 -2.78
N ALA A 46 18.00 21.29 -2.13
CA ALA A 46 18.00 22.65 -2.68
C ALA A 46 19.37 23.33 -2.57
N GLY A 47 20.42 22.63 -2.12
CA GLY A 47 21.78 23.17 -2.01
C GLY A 47 21.99 24.13 -0.83
N TRP A 48 21.10 24.13 0.16
CA TRP A 48 21.27 24.99 1.34
C TRP A 48 22.51 24.58 2.13
N THR A 49 23.08 25.53 2.87
CA THR A 49 24.10 25.23 3.88
C THR A 49 23.43 24.93 5.23
N ARG A 50 24.14 24.19 6.07
CA ARG A 50 23.71 23.93 7.46
C ARG A 50 23.45 25.22 8.23
N ALA A 51 24.32 26.23 8.05
CA ALA A 51 24.18 27.52 8.72
C ALA A 51 22.89 28.24 8.28
N SER A 52 22.63 28.28 6.97
CA SER A 52 21.39 28.86 6.43
C SER A 52 20.14 28.14 6.96
N PHE A 53 20.18 26.81 7.07
CA PHE A 53 19.07 26.03 7.64
C PHE A 53 18.80 26.36 9.11
N LEU A 54 19.84 26.48 9.93
CA LEU A 54 19.70 26.87 11.34
C LEU A 54 19.14 28.29 11.46
N GLN A 55 19.73 29.24 10.74
CA GLN A 55 19.31 30.65 10.76
C GLN A 55 17.84 30.80 10.37
N VAL A 56 17.39 30.14 9.31
CA VAL A 56 16.00 30.21 8.84
C VAL A 56 15.01 29.65 9.88
N LEU A 57 15.37 28.60 10.62
CA LEU A 57 14.46 27.98 11.59
C LEU A 57 14.48 28.64 12.97
N LEU A 58 15.63 29.14 13.41
CA LEU A 58 15.77 29.81 14.71
C LEU A 58 15.35 31.28 14.63
N ASP A 59 15.73 31.99 13.57
CA ASP A 59 15.57 33.44 13.47
C ASP A 59 14.44 33.86 12.51
N GLY A 60 14.00 32.94 11.63
CA GLY A 60 12.96 33.23 10.63
C GLY A 60 11.52 33.11 11.17
N PRO A 61 10.54 33.84 10.61
CA PRO A 61 9.15 33.84 11.07
C PRO A 61 8.34 32.60 10.65
N TYR A 62 8.99 31.58 10.09
CA TYR A 62 8.34 30.45 9.46
C TYR A 62 7.70 29.47 10.45
N LYS A 63 6.53 28.92 10.11
CA LYS A 63 5.78 28.01 11.00
C LYS A 63 6.56 26.74 11.31
N ALA A 64 7.31 26.21 10.34
CA ALA A 64 8.13 25.01 10.55
C ALA A 64 9.27 25.19 11.59
N GLY A 65 9.67 26.43 11.87
CA GLY A 65 10.68 26.75 12.91
C GLY A 65 10.11 26.87 14.32
N GLN A 66 8.78 26.87 14.50
CA GLN A 66 8.15 27.00 15.82
C GLN A 66 8.64 25.98 16.86
N PRO A 67 8.83 24.68 16.53
CA PRO A 67 9.36 23.72 17.49
C PRO A 67 10.79 24.03 17.93
N ALA A 68 11.65 24.47 17.00
CA ALA A 68 13.04 24.83 17.29
C ALA A 68 13.11 26.06 18.21
N ARG A 69 12.32 27.11 17.91
CA ARG A 69 12.24 28.32 18.75
C ARG A 69 11.64 28.03 20.12
N SER A 70 10.61 27.20 20.18
CA SER A 70 10.03 26.75 21.47
C SER A 70 11.07 26.01 22.31
N LEU A 71 11.90 25.17 21.68
CA LEU A 71 13.01 24.48 22.34
C LEU A 71 14.10 25.45 22.80
N GLN A 72 14.42 26.46 21.99
CA GLN A 72 15.35 27.54 22.34
C GLN A 72 14.87 28.32 23.56
N HIS A 73 13.60 28.74 23.61
CA HIS A 73 13.03 29.44 24.76
C HIS A 73 13.05 28.60 26.04
N ARG A 74 12.87 27.27 25.92
CA ARG A 74 12.79 26.37 27.09
C ARG A 74 14.14 25.86 27.58
N ARG A 75 15.12 25.67 26.68
CA ARG A 75 16.37 24.94 26.96
C ARG A 75 17.63 25.62 26.43
N GLY A 76 17.51 26.84 25.91
CA GLY A 76 18.61 27.63 25.38
C GLY A 76 18.94 27.34 23.91
N TYR A 77 19.70 28.26 23.32
CA TYR A 77 20.10 28.23 21.91
C TYR A 77 20.86 26.95 21.54
N ASP A 78 21.85 26.56 22.35
CA ASP A 78 22.72 25.41 22.05
C ASP A 78 21.93 24.10 21.89
N ARG A 79 20.88 23.92 22.71
CA ARG A 79 20.02 22.74 22.65
C ARG A 79 19.15 22.72 21.40
N ALA A 80 18.66 23.89 20.97
CA ALA A 80 17.89 24.02 19.74
C ALA A 80 18.77 23.82 18.49
N ALA A 81 19.96 24.42 18.48
CA ALA A 81 20.95 24.25 17.42
C ALA A 81 21.39 22.78 17.28
N ALA A 82 21.71 22.10 18.39
CA ALA A 82 22.08 20.68 18.39
C ALA A 82 20.92 19.78 17.90
N TRP A 83 19.67 20.13 18.19
CA TRP A 83 18.50 19.40 17.68
C TRP A 83 18.37 19.54 16.16
N LEU A 84 18.53 20.76 15.61
CA LEU A 84 18.54 21.01 14.17
C LEU A 84 19.74 20.38 13.47
N HIS A 85 20.92 20.37 14.09
CA HIS A 85 22.11 19.70 13.56
C HIS A 85 21.88 18.21 13.34
N ARG A 86 21.26 17.52 14.30
CA ARG A 86 20.92 16.09 14.13
C ARG A 86 19.93 15.87 12.99
N ALA A 87 18.98 16.77 12.78
CA ALA A 87 18.06 16.70 11.64
C ALA A 87 18.81 16.89 10.31
N TRP A 88 19.76 17.83 10.26
CA TRP A 88 20.59 18.12 9.10
C TRP A 88 21.51 16.95 8.73
N GLU A 89 22.24 16.39 9.68
CA GLU A 89 23.15 15.25 9.44
C GLU A 89 22.37 14.03 8.92
N GLY A 90 21.24 13.71 9.56
CA GLY A 90 20.36 12.64 9.10
C GLY A 90 19.76 12.91 7.71
N ALA A 91 19.53 14.19 7.36
CA ALA A 91 19.09 14.59 6.02
C ALA A 91 20.20 14.46 4.98
N GLN A 92 21.44 14.85 5.28
CA GLN A 92 22.58 14.68 4.38
C GLN A 92 22.83 13.20 4.07
N GLN A 93 22.86 12.35 5.09
CA GLN A 93 22.99 10.90 4.92
C GLN A 93 21.84 10.33 4.06
N HIS A 94 20.61 10.79 4.31
CA HIS A 94 19.45 10.36 3.54
C HIS A 94 19.52 10.80 2.06
N VAL A 95 19.93 12.04 1.79
CA VAL A 95 20.03 12.56 0.42
C VAL A 95 21.18 11.89 -0.33
N GLN A 96 22.33 11.68 0.32
CA GLN A 96 23.47 10.97 -0.27
C GLN A 96 23.16 9.50 -0.61
N SER A 97 22.27 8.85 0.16
CA SER A 97 21.85 7.48 -0.10
C SER A 97 20.67 7.37 -1.08
N THR A 98 20.06 8.49 -1.48
CA THR A 98 18.83 8.51 -2.26
C THR A 98 18.95 9.40 -3.50
N ASP A 99 19.05 8.77 -4.67
CA ASP A 99 19.04 9.44 -5.97
C ASP A 99 17.73 10.24 -6.11
N PRO A 100 17.79 11.56 -6.41
CA PRO A 100 16.58 12.33 -6.66
C PRO A 100 15.90 11.80 -7.92
N ILE A 101 14.61 11.53 -7.82
CA ILE A 101 13.77 11.26 -8.99
C ILE A 101 13.32 12.62 -9.52
N THR A 102 14.06 13.12 -10.49
CA THR A 102 13.83 14.44 -11.12
C THR A 102 13.03 14.33 -12.40
N THR A 103 13.16 13.22 -13.11
CA THR A 103 12.51 12.98 -14.39
C THR A 103 11.64 11.73 -14.36
N ARG A 104 10.73 11.62 -15.34
CA ARG A 104 9.95 10.41 -15.57
C ARG A 104 10.84 9.20 -15.91
N GLN A 105 11.98 9.44 -16.56
CA GLN A 105 12.95 8.39 -16.87
C GLN A 105 13.62 7.87 -15.58
N ASP A 106 13.99 8.76 -14.66
CA ASP A 106 14.53 8.39 -13.34
C ASP A 106 13.53 7.52 -12.57
N PHE A 107 12.24 7.88 -12.64
CA PHE A 107 11.18 7.09 -12.03
C PHE A 107 11.11 5.68 -12.63
N HIS A 108 11.12 5.54 -13.96
CA HIS A 108 11.07 4.23 -14.60
C HIS A 108 12.31 3.37 -14.30
N ALA A 109 13.50 3.99 -14.21
CA ALA A 109 14.72 3.31 -13.78
C ALA A 109 14.62 2.83 -12.31
N ALA A 110 14.13 3.69 -11.42
CA ALA A 110 13.92 3.35 -10.01
C ALA A 110 12.85 2.25 -9.84
N LEU A 111 11.79 2.27 -10.65
CA LEU A 111 10.77 1.24 -10.70
C LEU A 111 11.32 -0.09 -11.22
N ALA A 112 12.21 -0.07 -12.21
CA ALA A 112 12.90 -1.27 -12.69
C ALA A 112 13.79 -1.88 -11.59
N ALA A 113 14.55 -1.06 -10.86
CA ALA A 113 15.36 -1.53 -9.73
C ALA A 113 14.49 -2.10 -8.59
N PHE A 114 13.35 -1.47 -8.30
CA PHE A 114 12.39 -1.99 -7.32
C PHE A 114 11.83 -3.34 -7.78
N ARG A 115 11.45 -3.44 -9.05
CA ARG A 115 10.98 -4.69 -9.66
C ARG A 115 11.99 -5.82 -9.49
N THR A 116 13.25 -5.62 -9.86
CA THR A 116 14.30 -6.65 -9.70
C THR A 116 14.43 -7.13 -8.26
N ARG A 117 14.25 -6.26 -7.26
CA ARG A 117 14.26 -6.66 -5.85
C ARG A 117 13.07 -7.55 -5.51
N ILE A 118 11.86 -7.20 -5.98
CA ILE A 118 10.65 -8.00 -5.75
C ILE A 118 10.77 -9.37 -6.42
N GLU A 119 11.32 -9.43 -7.63
CA GLU A 119 11.52 -10.67 -8.41
C GLU A 119 12.49 -11.63 -7.71
N ARG A 120 13.50 -11.09 -7.01
CA ARG A 120 14.49 -11.86 -6.24
C ARG A 120 14.11 -12.12 -4.77
N THR A 121 12.94 -11.65 -4.34
CA THR A 121 12.47 -11.86 -2.96
C THR A 121 11.73 -13.19 -2.84
N PRO A 122 12.01 -14.03 -1.81
CA PRO A 122 11.31 -15.29 -1.64
C PRO A 122 9.88 -15.10 -1.12
N TRP A 123 8.89 -15.21 -2.01
CA TRP A 123 7.45 -15.07 -1.67
C TRP A 123 6.82 -16.41 -1.24
N LYS A 124 7.24 -16.90 -0.07
CA LYS A 124 6.81 -18.21 0.44
C LYS A 124 5.34 -18.24 0.86
N GLY A 125 4.68 -19.37 0.57
CA GLY A 125 3.31 -19.64 1.00
C GLY A 125 2.23 -18.87 0.23
N SER A 126 0.97 -19.08 0.61
CA SER A 126 -0.19 -18.42 -0.03
C SER A 126 -0.24 -16.91 0.26
N ALA A 127 0.10 -16.51 1.48
CA ALA A 127 0.17 -15.10 1.89
C ALA A 127 1.24 -14.34 1.09
N GLY A 128 2.47 -14.88 1.00
CA GLY A 128 3.55 -14.26 0.22
C GLY A 128 3.21 -14.10 -1.26
N LYS A 129 2.59 -15.11 -1.87
CA LYS A 129 2.12 -15.02 -3.28
C LYS A 129 1.04 -13.96 -3.48
N THR A 130 0.17 -13.79 -2.49
CA THR A 130 -0.83 -12.72 -2.52
C THR A 130 -0.16 -11.35 -2.44
N ASP A 131 0.85 -11.21 -1.58
CA ASP A 131 1.59 -9.96 -1.39
C ASP A 131 2.40 -9.60 -2.65
N LEU A 132 3.00 -10.60 -3.31
CA LEU A 132 3.61 -10.44 -4.64
C LEU A 132 2.60 -9.93 -5.67
N ARG A 133 1.41 -10.55 -5.78
CA ARG A 133 0.35 -10.10 -6.71
C ARG A 133 -0.06 -8.65 -6.45
N ASN A 134 -0.16 -8.26 -5.18
CA ASN A 134 -0.47 -6.89 -4.76
C ASN A 134 0.59 -5.91 -5.25
N LEU A 135 1.86 -6.20 -4.99
CA LEU A 135 2.97 -5.36 -5.44
C LEU A 135 3.05 -5.29 -6.97
N CYS A 136 2.84 -6.40 -7.69
CA CYS A 136 2.74 -6.41 -9.14
C CYS A 136 1.63 -5.48 -9.66
N ALA A 137 0.43 -5.58 -9.09
CA ALA A 137 -0.71 -4.73 -9.47
C ALA A 137 -0.40 -3.25 -9.25
N ARG A 138 0.21 -2.90 -8.11
CA ARG A 138 0.56 -1.51 -7.78
C ARG A 138 1.70 -0.99 -8.64
N MET A 139 2.70 -1.82 -8.94
CA MET A 139 3.78 -1.45 -9.87
C MET A 139 3.24 -1.09 -11.26
N GLU A 140 2.21 -1.79 -11.76
CA GLU A 140 1.56 -1.41 -13.02
C GLU A 140 0.82 -0.06 -12.92
N ILE A 141 0.12 0.20 -11.81
CA ILE A 141 -0.55 1.49 -11.59
C ILE A 141 0.50 2.62 -11.54
N CYS A 142 1.59 2.42 -10.80
CA CYS A 142 2.69 3.37 -10.68
C CYS A 142 3.38 3.59 -12.04
N ALA A 143 3.61 2.51 -12.80
CA ALA A 143 4.21 2.60 -14.15
C ALA A 143 3.38 3.47 -15.10
N ARG A 144 2.04 3.31 -15.08
CA ARG A 144 1.14 4.14 -15.89
C ARG A 144 1.11 5.60 -15.42
N ALA A 145 1.05 5.80 -14.10
CA ALA A 145 1.01 7.14 -13.51
C ALA A 145 2.34 7.91 -13.61
N GLY A 146 3.47 7.21 -13.72
CA GLY A 146 4.81 7.83 -13.66
C GLY A 146 5.17 8.33 -12.26
N SER A 147 4.54 7.77 -11.22
CA SER A 147 4.72 8.19 -9.82
C SER A 147 4.66 6.98 -8.88
N TRP A 148 5.34 7.08 -7.74
CA TRP A 148 5.22 6.12 -6.63
C TRP A 148 3.87 6.25 -5.90
N ASP A 149 3.29 7.43 -5.98
CA ASP A 149 1.99 7.75 -5.40
C ASP A 149 0.89 7.30 -6.36
N HIS A 150 -0.09 6.58 -5.82
CA HIS A 150 -1.20 6.08 -6.59
C HIS A 150 -2.46 5.94 -5.75
N THR A 151 -3.60 6.11 -6.39
CA THR A 151 -4.92 5.94 -5.80
C THR A 151 -5.50 4.61 -6.26
N VAL A 152 -5.94 3.77 -5.32
CA VAL A 152 -6.59 2.51 -5.65
C VAL A 152 -7.56 2.10 -4.54
N SER A 153 -8.77 1.71 -4.92
CA SER A 153 -9.73 1.11 -3.97
C SER A 153 -9.38 -0.35 -3.71
N GLU A 154 -9.74 -0.89 -2.54
CA GLU A 154 -9.48 -2.31 -2.22
C GLU A 154 -10.17 -3.26 -3.22
N ARG A 155 -11.31 -2.85 -3.79
CA ARG A 155 -12.06 -3.65 -4.75
C ARG A 155 -11.38 -3.68 -6.12
N ASP A 156 -10.97 -2.52 -6.63
CA ASP A 156 -10.18 -2.43 -7.88
C ASP A 156 -8.86 -3.20 -7.74
N LEU A 157 -8.18 -3.05 -6.60
CA LEU A 157 -6.96 -3.80 -6.31
C LEU A 157 -7.21 -5.31 -6.29
N ALA A 158 -8.28 -5.77 -5.63
CA ALA A 158 -8.65 -7.18 -5.57
C ALA A 158 -8.98 -7.76 -6.96
N GLU A 159 -9.66 -7.00 -7.81
CA GLU A 159 -9.94 -7.38 -9.20
C GLU A 159 -8.66 -7.55 -10.00
N ARG A 160 -7.74 -6.57 -9.92
CA ARG A 160 -6.41 -6.65 -10.57
C ARG A 160 -5.57 -7.82 -10.08
N MET A 161 -5.63 -8.15 -8.79
CA MET A 161 -4.89 -9.26 -8.18
C MET A 161 -5.54 -10.64 -8.43
N GLY A 162 -6.77 -10.67 -8.95
CA GLY A 162 -7.52 -11.92 -9.09
C GLY A 162 -7.98 -12.54 -7.76
N CYS A 163 -8.19 -11.75 -6.70
CA CYS A 163 -8.55 -12.24 -5.35
C CYS A 163 -9.79 -11.55 -4.77
N SER A 164 -10.21 -11.92 -3.55
CA SER A 164 -11.31 -11.23 -2.86
C SER A 164 -10.85 -9.89 -2.25
N ARG A 165 -11.80 -8.99 -1.96
CA ARG A 165 -11.55 -7.73 -1.24
C ARG A 165 -10.86 -7.97 0.11
N THR A 166 -11.33 -8.94 0.89
CA THR A 166 -10.76 -9.25 2.21
C THR A 166 -9.31 -9.71 2.09
N THR A 167 -8.99 -10.52 1.08
CA THR A 167 -7.61 -10.96 0.81
C THR A 167 -6.71 -9.79 0.41
N ALA A 168 -7.20 -8.85 -0.41
CA ALA A 168 -6.47 -7.63 -0.75
C ALA A 168 -6.24 -6.73 0.48
N HIS A 169 -7.25 -6.58 1.34
CA HIS A 169 -7.14 -5.84 2.60
C HIS A 169 -6.06 -6.44 3.52
N THR A 170 -6.11 -7.75 3.79
CA THR A 170 -5.10 -8.41 4.64
C THR A 170 -3.70 -8.29 4.03
N SER A 171 -3.57 -8.38 2.71
CA SER A 171 -2.30 -8.16 2.00
C SER A 171 -1.78 -6.74 2.19
N ASN A 172 -2.64 -5.72 2.08
CA ASN A 172 -2.25 -4.33 2.36
C ASN A 172 -1.72 -4.17 3.79
N GLN A 173 -2.38 -4.78 4.78
CA GLN A 173 -1.92 -4.72 6.18
C GLN A 173 -0.54 -5.37 6.37
N ARG A 174 -0.29 -6.52 5.76
CA ARG A 174 1.03 -7.17 5.82
C ARG A 174 2.11 -6.33 5.13
N LEU A 175 1.81 -5.75 3.97
CA LEU A 175 2.75 -4.92 3.23
C LEU A 175 3.03 -3.56 3.91
N LEU A 176 2.05 -3.02 4.63
CA LEU A 176 2.23 -1.87 5.53
C LEU A 176 3.19 -2.23 6.68
N GLN A 177 2.97 -3.37 7.34
CA GLN A 177 3.84 -3.85 8.42
C GLN A 177 5.27 -4.14 7.92
N ALA A 178 5.39 -4.70 6.71
CA ALA A 178 6.66 -4.95 6.04
C ALA A 178 7.34 -3.69 5.49
N LYS A 179 6.71 -2.51 5.63
CA LYS A 179 7.21 -1.22 5.12
C LYS A 179 7.51 -1.23 3.62
N LEU A 180 6.73 -2.00 2.85
CA LEU A 180 6.76 -1.96 1.39
C LEU A 180 5.68 -1.02 0.83
N LEU A 181 4.68 -0.69 1.65
CA LEU A 181 3.65 0.29 1.37
C LEU A 181 3.58 1.35 2.47
N ARG A 182 3.18 2.55 2.07
CA ARG A 182 2.68 3.59 2.96
C ARG A 182 1.28 3.98 2.52
N GLN A 183 0.37 4.10 3.47
CA GLN A 183 -0.93 4.74 3.23
C GLN A 183 -0.76 6.24 3.43
N LEU A 184 -1.11 7.03 2.42
CA LEU A 184 -1.08 8.49 2.44
C LEU A 184 -2.43 9.06 2.88
N ASP A 185 -3.51 8.42 2.44
CA ASP A 185 -4.89 8.79 2.76
C ASP A 185 -5.74 7.54 2.94
N HIS A 186 -6.70 7.60 3.85
CA HIS A 186 -7.70 6.56 4.07
C HIS A 186 -8.66 6.41 2.87
N GLY A 187 -8.68 7.39 1.97
CA GLY A 187 -9.61 7.44 0.85
C GLY A 187 -11.00 7.83 1.33
N SER A 188 -11.88 8.10 0.39
CA SER A 188 -13.25 8.51 0.68
C SER A 188 -14.25 7.45 0.20
N PRO A 189 -15.50 7.50 0.66
CA PRO A 189 -16.66 7.04 -0.08
C PRO A 189 -16.55 6.84 -1.59
N THR A 190 -16.05 7.85 -2.30
CA THR A 190 -16.08 7.96 -3.75
C THR A 190 -14.70 7.83 -4.37
N GLU A 191 -13.65 7.80 -3.54
CA GLU A 191 -12.26 7.80 -3.99
C GLU A 191 -11.46 6.70 -3.31
N GLY A 192 -10.62 6.01 -4.08
CA GLY A 192 -9.71 5.02 -3.51
C GLY A 192 -8.78 5.64 -2.46
N ALA A 193 -8.25 4.80 -1.57
CA ALA A 193 -7.17 5.23 -0.69
C ALA A 193 -5.93 5.60 -1.51
N ARG A 194 -5.19 6.61 -1.05
CA ARG A 194 -3.90 7.00 -1.65
C ARG A 194 -2.78 6.24 -0.98
N TRP A 195 -1.88 5.70 -1.79
CA TRP A 195 -0.79 4.84 -1.37
C TRP A 195 0.52 5.27 -2.02
N MET A 196 1.62 4.93 -1.38
CA MET A 196 2.97 5.08 -1.92
C MET A 196 3.70 3.73 -1.80
N LEU A 197 4.35 3.29 -2.88
CA LEU A 197 5.31 2.17 -2.79
C LEU A 197 6.60 2.68 -2.15
N ILE A 198 7.10 1.96 -1.16
CA ILE A 198 8.35 2.31 -0.49
C ILE A 198 9.47 1.47 -1.11
N SER A 199 10.32 2.12 -1.91
CA SER A 199 11.58 1.51 -2.34
C SER A 199 12.65 1.72 -1.27
N HIS A 200 12.74 0.79 -0.33
CA HIS A 200 13.92 0.73 0.55
C HIS A 200 15.12 0.27 -0.29
N ARG A 201 15.93 1.19 -0.80
CA ARG A 201 17.31 0.81 -1.15
C ARG A 201 17.90 0.21 0.12
N SER A 202 18.23 -1.08 0.09
CA SER A 202 19.01 -1.70 1.16
C SER A 202 20.21 -0.80 1.37
N SER A 203 20.21 -0.04 2.47
CA SER A 203 21.42 0.60 2.93
C SER A 203 22.36 -0.55 3.23
N THR A 204 23.30 -0.80 2.31
CA THR A 204 24.57 -1.44 2.64
C THR A 204 25.27 -0.54 3.65
N GLY A 205 24.80 -0.62 4.89
CA GLY A 205 25.03 0.33 5.96
C GLY A 205 24.50 -0.28 7.26
N THR A 206 25.19 -1.33 7.71
CA THR A 206 25.47 -1.66 9.10
C THR A 206 24.43 -1.21 10.14
N THR A 207 23.47 -2.09 10.44
CA THR A 207 23.06 -2.30 11.83
C THR A 207 23.47 -3.70 12.23
N SER A 208 24.78 -3.82 12.50
CA SER A 208 25.38 -4.92 13.22
C SER A 208 24.85 -4.92 14.65
N HIS A 209 24.06 -5.93 14.98
CA HIS A 209 24.03 -6.48 16.34
C HIS A 209 24.51 -7.93 16.26
N HIS A 210 25.83 -8.08 16.27
CA HIS A 210 26.53 -9.14 17.00
C HIS A 210 26.15 -10.61 16.70
N ARG A 211 26.92 -11.26 15.82
CA ARG A 211 27.73 -12.45 16.19
C ARG A 211 28.73 -12.81 15.08
N SER A 212 30.01 -12.62 15.43
CA SER A 212 31.18 -13.36 14.96
C SER A 212 31.70 -13.11 13.54
N THR A 213 32.63 -12.15 13.46
CA THR A 213 33.85 -12.10 12.63
C THR A 213 33.74 -12.36 11.11
N PRO A 214 33.86 -11.31 10.26
CA PRO A 214 34.13 -11.49 8.84
C PRO A 214 35.60 -11.88 8.63
N GLN A 215 35.87 -13.05 8.04
CA GLN A 215 37.17 -13.31 7.43
C GLN A 215 37.33 -12.39 6.21
N GLY A 216 38.47 -11.69 6.15
CA GLY A 216 38.83 -10.78 5.07
C GLY A 216 38.93 -11.49 3.70
N PRO A 217 38.94 -10.71 2.61
CA PRO A 217 38.92 -11.25 1.25
C PRO A 217 40.24 -11.96 0.95
N LYS A 218 40.18 -13.25 0.59
CA LYS A 218 41.31 -13.92 -0.05
C LYS A 218 41.47 -13.37 -1.46
N ALA A 219 42.66 -12.86 -1.75
CA ALA A 219 43.12 -12.53 -3.09
C ALA A 219 43.44 -13.80 -3.90
N GLY A 220 43.24 -13.71 -5.22
CA GLY A 220 43.50 -14.77 -6.20
C GLY A 220 42.24 -15.03 -7.01
N GLY A 221 42.19 -14.89 -8.32
CA GLY A 221 43.22 -14.89 -9.35
C GLY A 221 42.52 -15.32 -10.63
N ALA A 222 43.02 -14.85 -11.76
CA ALA A 222 42.46 -14.99 -13.11
C ALA A 222 41.94 -16.39 -13.53
N MET A 223 41.06 -16.36 -14.54
CA MET A 223 40.63 -17.45 -15.44
C MET A 223 39.52 -18.37 -14.93
N SER A 224 38.26 -18.08 -15.33
CA SER A 224 37.19 -19.08 -15.37
C SER A 224 36.77 -19.29 -16.82
N GLY A 225 36.93 -20.54 -17.29
CA GLY A 225 36.45 -21.03 -18.57
C GLY A 225 34.91 -21.09 -18.67
N PRO A 226 34.34 -21.92 -19.57
CA PRO A 226 32.92 -21.87 -19.90
C PRO A 226 32.07 -22.05 -18.65
N VAL A 227 31.11 -21.13 -18.45
CA VAL A 227 30.25 -21.03 -17.28
C VAL A 227 29.49 -22.34 -17.08
N THR A 228 29.97 -23.18 -16.16
CA THR A 228 29.20 -24.30 -15.62
C THR A 228 27.96 -23.71 -14.95
N ARG A 229 26.77 -24.07 -15.45
CA ARG A 229 25.49 -23.68 -14.84
C ARG A 229 25.47 -24.17 -13.39
N HIS A 230 25.67 -23.27 -12.43
CA HIS A 230 25.30 -23.57 -11.06
C HIS A 230 23.78 -23.45 -10.94
N PRO A 231 23.09 -24.48 -10.42
CA PRO A 231 21.65 -24.42 -10.20
C PRO A 231 21.38 -23.33 -9.15
N THR A 232 21.00 -22.13 -9.60
CA THR A 232 20.59 -21.08 -8.69
C THR A 232 19.22 -21.47 -8.16
N THR A 233 19.17 -21.73 -6.85
CA THR A 233 17.94 -21.96 -6.08
C THR A 233 17.35 -20.65 -5.56
N ASP A 234 17.91 -19.52 -5.99
CA ASP A 234 17.43 -18.21 -5.63
C ASP A 234 16.07 -17.92 -6.28
N PRO A 235 15.19 -17.18 -5.58
CA PRO A 235 13.95 -16.70 -6.16
C PRO A 235 14.23 -15.87 -7.41
N ASP A 236 13.51 -16.15 -8.48
CA ASP A 236 13.62 -15.42 -9.73
C ASP A 236 12.35 -15.63 -10.54
N ILE A 237 11.60 -14.56 -10.76
CA ILE A 237 10.31 -14.60 -11.45
C ILE A 237 10.18 -13.38 -12.35
N ASN A 238 9.55 -13.55 -13.50
CA ASN A 238 9.17 -12.42 -14.33
C ASN A 238 7.89 -11.76 -13.79
N SER A 239 8.02 -10.65 -13.06
CA SER A 239 6.87 -9.97 -12.44
C SER A 239 5.90 -9.39 -13.46
N ARG A 240 6.35 -9.04 -14.68
CA ARG A 240 5.48 -8.53 -15.75
C ARG A 240 4.56 -9.64 -16.27
N THR A 241 5.11 -10.83 -16.49
CA THR A 241 4.33 -12.02 -16.83
C THR A 241 3.31 -12.32 -15.74
N ALA A 242 3.73 -12.30 -14.47
CA ALA A 242 2.82 -12.50 -13.35
C ALA A 242 1.68 -11.46 -13.32
N ALA A 243 1.99 -10.17 -13.52
CA ALA A 243 1.00 -9.09 -13.50
C ALA A 243 -0.03 -9.21 -14.64
N ARG A 244 0.42 -9.57 -15.85
CA ARG A 244 -0.45 -9.82 -17.02
C ARG A 244 -1.44 -10.97 -16.80
N MET A 245 -1.07 -11.98 -16.01
CA MET A 245 -1.83 -13.23 -15.93
C MET A 245 -2.63 -13.38 -14.63
N MET A 246 -2.23 -12.72 -13.53
CA MET A 246 -2.81 -12.98 -12.20
C MET A 246 -4.31 -12.71 -12.06
N HIS A 247 -4.88 -11.87 -12.93
CA HIS A 247 -6.30 -11.51 -12.92
C HIS A 247 -7.18 -12.49 -13.71
N LEU A 248 -6.59 -13.35 -14.55
CA LEU A 248 -7.32 -14.29 -15.39
C LEU A 248 -7.93 -15.41 -14.57
N ASP A 249 -9.08 -15.92 -15.02
CA ASP A 249 -9.85 -16.95 -14.32
C ASP A 249 -9.06 -18.25 -14.14
N ALA A 250 -8.21 -18.61 -15.10
CA ALA A 250 -7.30 -19.76 -15.01
C ALA A 250 -6.40 -19.72 -13.75
N PHE A 251 -6.12 -18.53 -13.20
CA PHE A 251 -5.30 -18.32 -11.99
C PHE A 251 -6.11 -18.04 -10.72
N ALA A 252 -7.43 -18.23 -10.77
CA ALA A 252 -8.31 -18.15 -9.62
C ALA A 252 -8.06 -19.29 -8.61
N HIS A 253 -8.76 -19.22 -7.48
CA HIS A 253 -8.80 -20.31 -6.51
C HIS A 253 -9.37 -21.57 -7.20
N HIS A 254 -8.79 -22.74 -6.90
CA HIS A 254 -9.03 -24.04 -7.59
C HIS A 254 -8.44 -24.22 -9.00
N GLY A 255 -8.05 -23.14 -9.69
CA GLY A 255 -7.32 -23.21 -10.96
C GLY A 255 -5.83 -23.53 -10.80
N LEU A 256 -5.00 -22.83 -11.57
CA LEU A 256 -3.53 -22.84 -11.43
C LEU A 256 -3.08 -22.09 -10.16
N GLY A 257 -3.87 -21.10 -9.74
CA GLY A 257 -3.64 -20.30 -8.54
C GLY A 257 -2.31 -19.54 -8.53
N GLY A 258 -1.87 -19.10 -7.35
CA GLY A 258 -0.62 -18.35 -7.20
C GLY A 258 0.63 -19.18 -7.52
N SER A 259 0.58 -20.49 -7.31
CA SER A 259 1.72 -21.38 -7.56
C SER A 259 1.95 -21.65 -9.04
N GLY A 260 0.89 -21.93 -9.81
CA GLY A 260 1.03 -22.09 -11.26
C GLY A 260 1.48 -20.79 -11.94
N LEU A 261 0.98 -19.65 -11.45
CA LEU A 261 1.43 -18.32 -11.89
C LEU A 261 2.93 -18.13 -11.69
N THR A 262 3.47 -18.45 -10.50
CA THR A 262 4.90 -18.24 -10.21
C THR A 262 5.80 -19.20 -10.96
N ILE A 263 5.35 -20.43 -11.26
CA ILE A 263 6.09 -21.37 -12.12
C ILE A 263 6.18 -20.84 -13.55
N LEU A 264 5.06 -20.40 -14.14
CA LEU A 264 5.07 -19.83 -15.50
C LEU A 264 5.90 -18.55 -15.56
N ALA A 265 5.83 -17.70 -14.54
CA ALA A 265 6.66 -16.50 -14.44
C ALA A 265 8.15 -16.82 -14.27
N ALA A 266 8.51 -17.87 -13.52
CA ALA A 266 9.89 -18.33 -13.37
C ALA A 266 10.44 -18.89 -14.68
N LEU A 267 9.65 -19.70 -15.39
CA LEU A 267 10.05 -20.23 -16.70
C LEU A 267 10.12 -19.15 -17.78
N ALA A 268 9.27 -18.12 -17.69
CA ALA A 268 9.35 -16.96 -18.59
C ALA A 268 10.60 -16.11 -18.37
N GLU A 269 11.14 -16.09 -17.14
CA GLU A 269 12.42 -15.46 -16.84
C GLU A 269 13.60 -16.32 -17.30
N ARG A 270 13.52 -17.62 -17.00
CA ARG A 270 14.54 -18.59 -17.37
C ARG A 270 13.90 -19.89 -17.82
N ASP A 271 13.91 -20.14 -19.12
CA ASP A 271 13.39 -21.40 -19.66
C ASP A 271 14.38 -22.56 -19.43
N GLY A 272 13.87 -23.79 -19.39
CA GLY A 272 14.69 -24.98 -19.17
C GLY A 272 15.21 -25.13 -17.74
N GLN A 273 14.29 -25.24 -16.78
CA GLN A 273 14.61 -25.41 -15.36
C GLN A 273 14.25 -26.81 -14.85
N THR A 274 15.07 -27.36 -13.95
CA THR A 274 14.75 -28.57 -13.20
C THR A 274 13.65 -28.32 -12.17
N THR A 275 13.04 -29.41 -11.66
CA THR A 275 12.08 -29.31 -10.55
C THR A 275 12.68 -28.67 -9.29
N ALA A 276 13.98 -28.85 -9.03
CA ALA A 276 14.64 -28.28 -7.86
C ALA A 276 14.87 -26.78 -8.03
N GLU A 277 15.31 -26.34 -9.21
CA GLU A 277 15.44 -24.93 -9.55
C GLU A 277 14.09 -24.22 -9.48
N LEU A 278 13.02 -24.83 -10.03
CA LEU A 278 11.67 -24.26 -9.97
C LEU A 278 11.11 -24.12 -8.55
N GLN A 279 11.53 -24.95 -7.60
CA GLN A 279 11.17 -24.75 -6.19
C GLN A 279 11.79 -23.47 -5.63
N GLY A 280 13.05 -23.21 -5.98
CA GLY A 280 13.79 -22.01 -5.60
C GLY A 280 13.22 -20.77 -6.28
N SER A 281 13.24 -20.75 -7.61
CA SER A 281 12.85 -19.61 -8.43
C SER A 281 11.39 -19.20 -8.19
N ALA A 282 10.46 -20.16 -8.17
CA ALA A 282 9.05 -19.88 -7.89
C ALA A 282 8.71 -19.80 -6.39
N SER A 283 9.67 -20.01 -5.48
CA SER A 283 9.50 -20.00 -4.02
C SER A 283 8.37 -20.91 -3.51
N ILE A 284 8.35 -22.16 -3.98
CA ILE A 284 7.29 -23.14 -3.68
C ILE A 284 7.84 -24.42 -3.05
N SER A 285 6.99 -25.12 -2.29
CA SER A 285 7.35 -26.44 -1.78
C SER A 285 7.49 -27.46 -2.90
N ARG A 286 8.33 -28.48 -2.68
CA ARG A 286 8.46 -29.65 -3.56
C ARG A 286 7.11 -30.24 -3.97
N SER A 287 6.24 -30.54 -3.00
CA SER A 287 4.91 -31.11 -3.25
C SER A 287 4.03 -30.21 -4.13
N THR A 288 4.13 -28.89 -3.95
CA THR A 288 3.40 -27.92 -4.76
C THR A 288 3.96 -27.83 -6.18
N ALA A 289 5.28 -27.89 -6.33
CA ALA A 289 5.95 -27.92 -7.64
C ALA A 289 5.45 -29.12 -8.46
N TYR A 290 5.56 -30.34 -7.93
CA TYR A 290 5.09 -31.54 -8.65
C TYR A 290 3.61 -31.46 -9.03
N ARG A 291 2.75 -31.06 -8.10
CA ARG A 291 1.30 -30.94 -8.39
C ARG A 291 1.02 -29.95 -9.51
N GLN A 292 1.69 -28.79 -9.50
CA GLN A 292 1.45 -27.75 -10.51
C GLN A 292 2.11 -28.07 -11.84
N LEU A 293 3.31 -28.64 -11.84
CA LEU A 293 3.96 -29.13 -13.06
C LEU A 293 3.10 -30.19 -13.74
N GLY A 294 2.54 -31.15 -12.99
CA GLY A 294 1.59 -32.13 -13.52
C GLY A 294 0.39 -31.46 -14.21
N LYS A 295 -0.25 -30.49 -13.56
CA LYS A 295 -1.37 -29.73 -14.17
C LYS A 295 -0.95 -28.98 -15.44
N LEU A 296 0.16 -28.26 -15.41
CA LEU A 296 0.65 -27.49 -16.55
C LEU A 296 1.02 -28.39 -17.73
N LYS A 297 1.61 -29.57 -17.47
CA LYS A 297 1.88 -30.59 -18.49
C LYS A 297 0.60 -31.11 -19.12
N THR A 298 -0.41 -31.47 -18.32
CA THR A 298 -1.68 -31.99 -18.84
C THR A 298 -2.46 -30.98 -19.68
N LEU A 299 -2.19 -29.69 -19.49
CA LEU A 299 -2.76 -28.61 -20.31
C LEU A 299 -1.90 -28.32 -21.55
N GLY A 300 -0.71 -28.90 -21.67
CA GLY A 300 0.23 -28.66 -22.78
C GLY A 300 0.94 -27.30 -22.69
N LEU A 301 0.85 -26.60 -21.55
CA LEU A 301 1.48 -25.29 -21.34
C LEU A 301 2.98 -25.39 -21.06
N ILE A 302 3.44 -26.56 -20.61
CA ILE A 302 4.85 -26.89 -20.46
C ILE A 302 5.11 -28.29 -21.00
N HIS A 303 6.33 -28.56 -21.40
CA HIS A 303 6.82 -29.90 -21.73
C HIS A 303 8.10 -30.22 -20.95
N ARG A 304 8.42 -31.52 -20.85
CA ARG A 304 9.61 -32.01 -20.15
C ARG A 304 10.58 -32.63 -21.14
N GLU A 305 11.82 -32.17 -21.12
CA GLU A 305 12.93 -32.73 -21.89
C GLU A 305 14.02 -33.19 -20.89
N GLY A 306 14.18 -34.51 -20.73
CA GLY A 306 15.01 -35.07 -19.67
C GLY A 306 14.53 -34.65 -18.28
N GLU A 307 15.36 -33.91 -17.53
CA GLU A 307 15.02 -33.36 -16.21
C GLU A 307 14.52 -31.91 -16.24
N LEU A 308 14.52 -31.28 -17.42
CA LEU A 308 14.22 -29.86 -17.60
C LEU A 308 12.76 -29.67 -18.04
N TYR A 309 12.16 -28.59 -17.54
CA TYR A 309 10.84 -28.12 -17.93
C TYR A 309 10.97 -26.86 -18.76
N HIS A 310 10.22 -26.84 -19.85
CA HIS A 310 10.22 -25.76 -20.84
C HIS A 310 8.80 -25.24 -21.06
N LEU A 311 8.67 -23.94 -21.32
CA LEU A 311 7.42 -23.36 -21.81
C LEU A 311 7.14 -23.86 -23.22
N SER A 312 5.87 -24.14 -23.51
CA SER A 312 5.43 -24.28 -24.89
C SER A 312 5.47 -22.91 -25.60
N PRO A 313 5.67 -22.85 -26.93
CA PRO A 313 5.93 -21.59 -27.65
C PRO A 313 4.95 -20.44 -27.38
N ASN A 314 3.66 -20.77 -27.18
CA ASN A 314 2.58 -19.81 -26.94
C ASN A 314 1.93 -19.97 -25.53
N ALA A 315 2.67 -20.57 -24.59
CA ALA A 315 2.15 -20.87 -23.27
C ALA A 315 1.76 -19.62 -22.47
N LEU A 316 2.41 -18.48 -22.73
CA LEU A 316 2.12 -17.21 -22.05
C LEU A 316 0.83 -16.54 -22.58
N GLU A 317 0.45 -16.79 -23.83
CA GLU A 317 -0.89 -16.48 -24.33
C GLU A 317 -1.95 -17.51 -23.89
N GLY A 318 -1.52 -18.60 -23.25
CA GLY A 318 -2.40 -19.66 -22.76
C GLY A 318 -2.68 -20.75 -23.78
N HIS A 319 -1.93 -20.80 -24.89
CA HIS A 319 -2.03 -21.87 -25.87
C HIS A 319 -1.02 -22.98 -25.55
N GLY A 320 -1.53 -24.19 -25.36
CA GLY A 320 -0.71 -25.38 -25.17
C GLY A 320 -0.16 -25.92 -26.49
N THR A 321 0.70 -26.93 -26.39
CA THR A 321 1.18 -27.71 -27.53
C THR A 321 0.97 -29.18 -27.25
N GLN A 322 0.70 -29.95 -28.30
CA GLN A 322 0.59 -31.40 -28.18
C GLN A 322 1.94 -31.97 -27.75
N THR A 323 1.93 -32.77 -26.70
CA THR A 323 3.11 -33.42 -26.14
C THR A 323 2.78 -34.88 -25.82
N PRO A 324 3.76 -35.74 -25.52
CA PRO A 324 3.47 -37.10 -25.05
C PRO A 324 2.54 -37.15 -23.82
N ASP A 325 2.55 -36.09 -23.00
CA ASP A 325 1.72 -35.96 -21.80
C ASP A 325 0.41 -35.19 -22.02
N CYS A 326 0.18 -34.65 -23.23
CA CYS A 326 -0.99 -33.83 -23.55
C CYS A 326 -1.40 -34.04 -25.02
N ALA A 327 -2.39 -34.91 -25.23
CA ALA A 327 -2.95 -35.15 -26.56
C ALA A 327 -3.88 -34.02 -27.02
N ASP A 328 -4.56 -33.37 -26.09
CA ASP A 328 -5.53 -32.30 -26.34
C ASP A 328 -5.11 -31.02 -25.56
N PRO A 329 -4.23 -30.18 -26.15
CA PRO A 329 -3.73 -28.98 -25.50
C PRO A 329 -4.78 -27.88 -25.40
N VAL A 330 -4.63 -27.00 -24.41
CA VAL A 330 -5.54 -25.86 -24.27
C VAL A 330 -5.40 -24.85 -25.41
N ALA A 331 -6.52 -24.28 -25.84
CA ALA A 331 -6.59 -23.29 -26.92
C ALA A 331 -6.59 -21.84 -26.41
N GLY A 332 -6.25 -21.60 -25.14
CA GLY A 332 -6.19 -20.27 -24.55
C GLY A 332 -6.47 -20.27 -23.04
N TRP A 333 -6.34 -19.09 -22.42
CA TRP A 333 -6.70 -18.92 -21.01
C TRP A 333 -8.19 -19.15 -20.68
N PRO A 334 -9.16 -18.80 -21.55
CA PRO A 334 -10.57 -19.14 -21.32
C PRO A 334 -10.83 -20.65 -21.26
N ASP A 335 -10.32 -21.42 -22.24
CA ASP A 335 -10.41 -22.89 -22.26
C ASP A 335 -9.71 -23.51 -21.03
N THR A 336 -8.53 -22.99 -20.67
CA THR A 336 -7.86 -23.40 -19.41
C THR A 336 -8.76 -23.17 -18.19
N ALA A 337 -9.46 -22.04 -18.13
CA ALA A 337 -10.36 -21.75 -17.03
C ALA A 337 -11.58 -22.68 -17.02
N GLU A 338 -12.13 -23.04 -18.18
CA GLU A 338 -13.25 -23.99 -18.32
C GLU A 338 -12.84 -25.39 -17.87
N ARG A 339 -11.72 -25.92 -18.37
CA ARG A 339 -11.19 -27.24 -17.96
C ARG A 339 -10.89 -27.32 -16.47
N LEU A 340 -10.50 -26.20 -15.86
CA LEU A 340 -10.25 -26.11 -14.42
C LEU A 340 -11.49 -25.70 -13.61
N SER A 341 -12.66 -25.57 -14.23
CA SER A 341 -13.93 -25.16 -13.57
C SER A 341 -13.82 -23.83 -12.82
N THR A 342 -13.09 -22.88 -13.40
CA THR A 342 -12.87 -21.52 -12.87
C THR A 342 -13.39 -20.42 -13.77
N ALA A 343 -13.84 -20.75 -14.99
CA ALA A 343 -14.42 -19.81 -15.93
C ALA A 343 -15.57 -19.00 -15.29
N GLY A 344 -15.56 -17.69 -15.50
CA GLY A 344 -16.56 -16.76 -14.98
C GLY A 344 -16.30 -16.28 -13.54
N THR A 345 -15.28 -16.78 -12.85
CA THR A 345 -14.97 -16.37 -11.46
C THR A 345 -14.70 -14.87 -11.35
N GLY A 346 -13.94 -14.31 -12.29
CA GLY A 346 -13.60 -12.89 -12.34
C GLY A 346 -14.82 -12.02 -12.60
N GLU A 347 -15.70 -12.45 -13.51
CA GLU A 347 -16.96 -11.75 -13.80
C GLU A 347 -17.92 -11.79 -12.61
N GLN A 348 -18.10 -12.96 -11.99
CA GLN A 348 -18.92 -13.11 -10.80
C GLN A 348 -18.39 -12.26 -9.64
N ARG A 349 -17.07 -12.13 -9.52
CA ARG A 349 -16.42 -11.23 -8.55
C ARG A 349 -16.72 -9.76 -8.85
N ARG A 350 -16.57 -9.31 -10.10
CA ARG A 350 -16.91 -7.94 -10.51
C ARG A 350 -18.36 -7.61 -10.23
N ARG A 351 -19.29 -8.49 -10.59
CA ARG A 351 -20.72 -8.33 -10.27
C ARG A 351 -20.98 -8.24 -8.78
N ARG A 352 -20.33 -9.08 -7.98
CA ARG A 352 -20.42 -9.03 -6.51
C ARG A 352 -19.89 -7.70 -5.97
N HIS A 353 -18.74 -7.23 -6.46
CA HIS A 353 -18.18 -5.95 -6.05
C HIS A 353 -19.04 -4.77 -6.48
N GLU A 354 -19.65 -4.82 -7.66
CA GLU A 354 -20.58 -3.81 -8.16
C GLU A 354 -21.84 -3.75 -7.30
N ALA A 355 -22.47 -4.90 -7.03
CA ALA A 355 -23.62 -4.97 -6.13
C ALA A 355 -23.29 -4.42 -4.73
N GLN A 356 -22.08 -4.70 -4.23
CA GLN A 356 -21.61 -4.12 -2.96
C GLN A 356 -21.39 -2.60 -3.04
N ARG A 357 -20.91 -2.07 -4.16
CA ARG A 357 -20.78 -0.61 -4.39
C ARG A 357 -22.16 0.04 -4.36
N ILE A 358 -23.10 -0.49 -5.14
CA ILE A 358 -24.49 -0.02 -5.20
C ILE A 358 -25.14 -0.03 -3.82
N HIS A 359 -25.08 -1.18 -3.12
CA HIS A 359 -25.64 -1.31 -1.77
C HIS A 359 -25.05 -0.28 -0.79
N TRP A 360 -23.73 -0.11 -0.83
CA TRP A 360 -23.05 0.86 0.03
C TRP A 360 -23.42 2.31 -0.30
N HIS A 361 -23.56 2.66 -1.59
CA HIS A 361 -24.04 3.99 -2.02
C HIS A 361 -25.45 4.27 -1.52
N HIS A 362 -26.36 3.30 -1.63
CA HIS A 362 -27.72 3.44 -1.07
C HIS A 362 -27.69 3.65 0.45
N GLU A 363 -26.86 2.91 1.16
CA GLU A 363 -26.74 3.04 2.61
C GLU A 363 -26.18 4.41 3.02
N GLN A 364 -25.19 4.94 2.29
CA GLN A 364 -24.69 6.29 2.54
C GLN A 364 -25.73 7.37 2.25
N ALA A 365 -26.48 7.25 1.15
CA ALA A 365 -27.56 8.17 0.83
C ALA A 365 -28.62 8.17 1.96
N ARG A 366 -28.96 6.99 2.47
CA ARG A 366 -29.88 6.83 3.62
C ARG A 366 -29.35 7.50 4.89
N ILE A 367 -28.06 7.32 5.21
CA ILE A 367 -27.43 7.97 6.37
C ILE A 367 -27.40 9.50 6.19
N ALA A 368 -27.08 9.98 4.99
CA ALA A 368 -27.05 11.41 4.68
C ALA A 368 -28.44 12.04 4.82
N GLN A 369 -29.49 11.38 4.31
CA GLN A 369 -30.88 11.80 4.48
C GLN A 369 -31.27 11.86 5.95
N ARG A 370 -30.92 10.85 6.77
CA ARG A 370 -31.16 10.86 8.22
C ARG A 370 -30.46 12.02 8.92
N ARG A 371 -29.20 12.30 8.55
CA ARG A 371 -28.44 13.44 9.09
C ARG A 371 -29.06 14.78 8.70
N HIS A 372 -29.56 14.89 7.47
CA HIS A 372 -30.25 16.08 6.99
C HIS A 372 -31.59 16.29 7.71
N ALA A 373 -32.40 15.23 7.82
CA ALA A 373 -33.65 15.26 8.58
C ALA A 373 -33.43 15.58 10.06
N ALA A 374 -32.38 15.06 10.71
CA ALA A 374 -32.03 15.43 12.08
C ALA A 374 -31.54 16.88 12.24
N ARG A 375 -30.97 17.48 11.19
CA ARG A 375 -30.57 18.90 11.17
C ARG A 375 -31.74 19.83 10.92
N GLN A 376 -32.69 19.42 10.07
CA GLN A 376 -33.88 20.20 9.75
C GLN A 376 -35.00 20.01 10.78
N GLY A 377 -35.06 18.84 11.41
CA GLY A 377 -36.00 18.49 12.47
C GLY A 377 -35.33 18.60 13.84
N ALA A 378 -34.80 19.78 14.17
CA ALA A 378 -34.47 20.12 15.56
C ALA A 378 -35.77 20.33 16.36
N SER A 379 -36.71 19.39 16.29
CA SER A 379 -37.77 19.31 17.28
C SER A 379 -37.11 19.02 18.63
N PRO A 380 -37.50 19.73 19.70
CA PRO A 380 -36.88 19.56 21.00
C PRO A 380 -36.95 18.11 21.44
N HIS A 381 -35.85 17.61 22.04
CA HIS A 381 -35.79 16.27 22.59
C HIS A 381 -36.93 16.12 23.63
N PRO A 382 -37.83 15.13 23.49
CA PRO A 382 -39.14 15.13 24.14
C PRO A 382 -39.10 15.07 25.68
N ALA A 383 -37.96 14.71 26.26
CA ALA A 383 -37.83 14.50 27.70
C ALA A 383 -37.30 15.69 28.51
N ILE A 384 -36.56 16.65 27.91
CA ILE A 384 -35.88 17.71 28.69
C ILE A 384 -35.86 19.02 27.90
N ALA A 385 -36.39 20.08 28.51
CA ALA A 385 -36.34 21.43 27.97
C ALA A 385 -34.99 22.10 28.25
N HIS A 386 -34.11 22.14 27.24
CA HIS A 386 -32.83 22.82 27.38
C HIS A 386 -33.05 24.35 27.35
N PRO A 387 -32.35 25.16 28.19
CA PRO A 387 -32.52 26.61 28.26
C PRO A 387 -32.41 27.38 26.94
N LYS A 388 -31.75 26.80 25.93
CA LYS A 388 -31.60 27.39 24.59
C LYS A 388 -32.88 27.33 23.73
N TYR A 389 -33.88 26.54 24.15
CA TYR A 389 -35.19 26.41 23.51
C TYR A 389 -36.28 27.14 24.28
N LEU A 390 -35.89 27.96 25.26
CA LEU A 390 -36.78 28.59 26.23
C LEU A 390 -36.60 30.10 26.17
N ARG A 391 -37.72 30.80 26.05
CA ARG A 391 -37.77 32.24 26.26
C ARG A 391 -38.05 32.54 27.74
N ALA A 392 -37.75 33.76 28.20
CA ALA A 392 -37.86 34.13 29.62
C ALA A 392 -39.28 33.99 30.21
N ASP A 393 -40.30 33.89 29.35
CA ASP A 393 -41.71 33.66 29.70
C ASP A 393 -42.11 32.16 29.73
N GLY A 394 -41.16 31.24 29.52
CA GLY A 394 -41.38 29.80 29.59
C GLY A 394 -41.93 29.15 28.32
N CYS A 395 -42.06 29.91 27.23
CA CYS A 395 -42.49 29.40 25.93
C CYS A 395 -41.34 28.69 25.19
N ALA A 396 -41.68 27.63 24.47
CA ALA A 396 -40.76 26.94 23.57
C ALA A 396 -40.48 27.81 22.34
N ILE A 397 -39.21 27.96 21.97
CA ILE A 397 -38.79 28.65 20.75
C ILE A 397 -37.96 27.72 19.86
N ASP A 398 -38.11 27.87 18.54
CA ASP A 398 -37.15 27.31 17.59
C ASP A 398 -35.85 28.12 17.69
N PRO A 399 -34.69 27.48 17.98
CA PRO A 399 -33.44 28.20 18.20
C PRO A 399 -32.83 28.75 16.91
N THR A 400 -33.36 28.35 15.74
CA THR A 400 -32.87 28.73 14.41
C THR A 400 -33.63 29.92 13.87
N THR A 401 -34.95 29.98 14.09
CA THR A 401 -35.81 31.06 13.59
C THR A 401 -36.17 32.07 14.68
N GLY A 402 -36.09 31.70 15.96
CA GLY A 402 -36.52 32.51 17.09
C GLY A 402 -38.05 32.57 17.27
N GLU A 403 -38.80 31.84 16.44
CA GLU A 403 -40.26 31.81 16.49
C GLU A 403 -40.77 30.92 17.64
N VAL A 404 -41.91 31.31 18.21
CA VAL A 404 -42.56 30.55 19.28
C VAL A 404 -43.25 29.33 18.69
N ILE A 405 -42.95 28.15 19.25
CA ILE A 405 -43.63 26.90 18.89
C ILE A 405 -44.97 26.89 19.62
N ALA A 406 -46.04 27.23 18.91
CA ALA A 406 -47.38 27.32 19.47
C ALA A 406 -47.82 26.01 20.14
N GLY A 407 -48.39 26.12 21.34
CA GLY A 407 -48.90 24.98 22.10
C GLY A 407 -47.85 24.16 22.85
N LEU A 408 -46.55 24.53 22.85
CA LEU A 408 -45.51 23.80 23.57
C LEU A 408 -44.93 24.63 24.72
N ARG A 409 -45.00 24.10 25.96
CA ARG A 409 -44.51 24.74 27.19
C ARG A 409 -43.64 23.79 28.00
N VAL A 410 -42.94 24.35 28.99
CA VAL A 410 -42.12 23.60 29.94
C VAL A 410 -42.84 23.49 31.28
N ALA A 411 -43.00 22.27 31.76
CA ALA A 411 -43.52 21.97 33.10
C ALA A 411 -42.46 22.25 34.18
N SER A 412 -42.89 22.36 35.43
CA SER A 412 -42.02 22.65 36.58
C SER A 412 -40.93 21.59 36.83
N ASP A 413 -41.10 20.38 36.30
CA ASP A 413 -40.13 19.29 36.32
C ASP A 413 -39.17 19.30 35.12
N SER A 414 -39.15 20.39 34.34
CA SER A 414 -38.33 20.59 33.12
C SER A 414 -38.68 19.67 31.94
N CYS A 415 -39.84 19.01 31.97
CA CYS A 415 -40.38 18.24 30.84
C CYS A 415 -41.22 19.13 29.91
N TRP A 416 -41.34 18.71 28.65
CA TRP A 416 -42.22 19.38 27.69
C TRP A 416 -43.68 18.96 27.88
N ILE A 417 -44.58 19.93 27.91
CA ILE A 417 -46.02 19.73 27.90
C ILE A 417 -46.62 20.44 26.70
N TRP A 418 -47.55 19.77 26.02
CA TRP A 418 -48.37 20.43 25.03
C TRP A 418 -49.58 21.04 25.76
N ASP A 419 -49.83 22.33 25.55
CA ASP A 419 -51.12 22.95 25.86
C ASP A 419 -52.15 22.30 24.91
N THR A 420 -52.72 21.18 25.34
CA THR A 420 -53.99 20.73 24.81
C THR A 420 -55.02 21.77 25.26
N GLU A 421 -55.50 22.58 24.33
CA GLU A 421 -56.62 23.49 24.58
C GLU A 421 -57.77 22.73 25.27
N ARG A 422 -58.39 23.40 26.24
CA ARG A 422 -59.64 22.99 26.89
C ARG A 422 -60.79 22.85 25.90
#